data_AF-A0A538CAU6-F1
#
_entry.id   AF-A0A538CAU6-F1
#
_cell.length_a   1.000
_cell.length_b   1.000
_cell.length_c   1.000
_cell.angle_alpha   90.00
_cell.angle_beta   90.00
_cell.angle_gamma   90.00
#
_symmetry.space_group_name_H-M   'P 1'
#
loop_
_entity.id
_entity.type
_entity.pdbx_description
1 polymer ?
#
loop_
_entity_poly.entity_id
_entity_poly.type
_entity_poly.pdbx_seq_one_letter_code
_entity_poly.pdbx_strand_id
1 'polypeptide(L)'
;MRRMGIQLREPDTQVDWFQPPRLRTLADEGERHASWLELFFDLVFVVAITELSQFLVADHSAGGFLRFAALFVPVWVAWQGYMAYATRFDTDDLGFRLSYFGAMLAIAAMAVLIGDVAHGRHSAAFAVSYVVLRTIMLLLYWRVWLAVPEARVLIRFYGLG
;
A
#
# COMPACT_ATOMS: atom_id res chain seq x y z
N MET A 1 31.62 49.24 5.06
CA MET A 1 31.69 47.80 5.43
C MET A 1 30.27 47.29 5.68
N ARG A 2 29.63 46.65 4.68
CA ARG A 2 28.31 46.01 4.81
C ARG A 2 28.51 44.66 5.50
N ARG A 3 27.91 44.47 6.69
CA ARG A 3 27.80 43.13 7.29
C ARG A 3 26.86 42.30 6.42
N MET A 4 27.43 41.32 5.71
CA MET A 4 26.70 40.31 4.96
C MET A 4 26.15 39.32 6.00
N GLY A 5 24.94 39.59 6.49
CA GLY A 5 24.25 38.70 7.42
C GLY A 5 23.84 37.44 6.69
N ILE A 6 24.61 36.36 6.89
CA ILE A 6 24.20 35.02 6.49
C ILE A 6 23.01 34.66 7.37
N GLN A 7 21.79 34.74 6.83
CA GLN A 7 20.62 34.09 7.42
C GLN A 7 20.83 32.59 7.27
N LEU A 8 21.38 31.97 8.31
CA LEU A 8 21.38 30.52 8.44
C LEU A 8 19.90 30.13 8.57
N ARG A 9 19.31 29.62 7.48
CA ARG A 9 18.03 28.94 7.53
C ARG A 9 18.24 27.73 8.42
N GLU A 10 17.83 27.84 9.68
CA GLU A 10 17.83 26.68 10.57
C GLU A 10 16.99 25.60 9.87
N PRO A 11 17.53 24.38 9.68
CA PRO A 11 16.73 23.30 9.13
C PRO A 11 15.63 23.04 10.15
N ASP A 12 14.40 23.36 9.77
CA ASP A 12 13.21 23.07 10.55
C ASP A 12 13.09 21.55 10.65
N THR A 13 13.74 20.98 11.67
CA THR A 13 13.73 19.55 11.98
C THR A 13 12.51 19.18 12.80
N GLN A 14 11.39 19.87 12.60
CA GLN A 14 10.09 19.36 13.03
C GLN A 14 9.72 18.16 12.16
N VAL A 15 10.23 17.00 12.56
CA VAL A 15 9.67 15.71 12.16
C VAL A 15 8.27 15.66 12.76
N ASP A 16 7.30 16.07 11.97
CA ASP A 16 5.94 16.22 12.44
C ASP A 16 5.28 14.83 12.44
N TRP A 17 5.43 14.13 13.56
CA TRP A 17 5.11 12.70 13.72
C TRP A 17 3.65 12.34 13.40
N PHE A 18 2.76 13.33 13.44
CA PHE A 18 1.31 13.18 13.24
C PHE A 18 0.77 14.29 12.36
N GLN A 19 1.05 14.22 11.06
CA GLN A 19 0.39 15.10 10.10
C GLN A 19 -0.99 14.55 9.70
N PRO A 20 -2.05 15.38 9.67
CA PRO A 20 -3.31 14.97 9.07
C PRO A 20 -3.09 14.67 7.58
N PRO A 21 -3.66 13.58 7.05
CA PRO A 21 -3.59 13.28 5.62
C PRO A 21 -4.08 14.48 4.80
N ARG A 22 -3.40 14.80 3.70
CA ARG A 22 -3.84 15.87 2.79
C ARG A 22 -4.17 15.28 1.41
N LEU A 23 -5.26 15.75 0.82
CA LEU A 23 -5.56 15.45 -0.58
C LEU A 23 -4.55 16.19 -1.46
N ARG A 24 -3.93 15.47 -2.38
CA ARG A 24 -3.14 16.10 -3.44
C ARG A 24 -4.08 16.71 -4.47
N THR A 25 -3.87 17.98 -4.79
CA THR A 25 -4.62 18.69 -5.84
C THR A 25 -3.72 18.93 -7.05
N LEU A 26 -4.31 19.20 -8.22
CA LEU A 26 -3.55 19.54 -9.44
C LEU A 26 -2.68 20.81 -9.31
N ALA A 27 -2.81 21.56 -8.21
CA ALA A 27 -1.95 22.71 -7.93
C ALA A 27 -0.58 22.33 -7.33
N ASP A 28 -0.40 21.09 -6.85
CA ASP A 28 0.84 20.57 -6.25
C ASP A 28 1.82 19.96 -7.29
N GLU A 29 1.86 20.49 -8.53
CA GLU A 29 2.69 20.02 -9.67
C GLU A 29 4.22 20.25 -9.50
N GLY A 30 4.79 19.90 -8.35
CA GLY A 30 6.22 19.56 -8.28
C GLY A 30 6.47 18.15 -8.83
N GLU A 31 7.70 17.82 -9.25
CA GLU A 31 8.05 16.45 -9.63
C GLU A 31 7.87 15.49 -8.45
N ARG A 32 6.75 14.73 -8.44
CA ARG A 32 6.49 13.67 -7.47
C ARG A 32 7.60 12.63 -7.56
N HIS A 33 8.39 12.52 -6.51
CA HIS A 33 9.30 11.40 -6.31
C HIS A 33 8.66 10.38 -5.38
N ALA A 34 8.65 9.11 -5.78
CA ALA A 34 8.21 8.02 -4.92
C ALA A 34 9.13 7.96 -3.70
N SER A 35 8.55 7.80 -2.51
CA SER A 35 9.34 7.61 -1.30
C SER A 35 10.03 6.25 -1.32
N TRP A 36 11.15 6.12 -0.60
CA TRP A 36 11.83 4.83 -0.43
C TRP A 36 10.91 3.74 0.13
N LEU A 37 9.96 4.12 0.97
CA LEU A 37 9.01 3.19 1.57
C LEU A 37 7.95 2.73 0.57
N GLU A 38 7.46 3.61 -0.31
CA GLU A 38 6.58 3.22 -1.43
C GLU A 38 7.31 2.24 -2.36
N LEU A 39 8.57 2.53 -2.72
CA LEU A 39 9.37 1.63 -3.56
C LEU A 39 9.59 0.27 -2.90
N PHE A 40 9.92 0.24 -1.61
CA PHE A 40 10.07 -1.00 -0.88
C PHE A 40 8.75 -1.78 -0.80
N PHE A 41 7.63 -1.08 -0.62
CA PHE A 41 6.29 -1.68 -0.63
C PHE A 41 5.98 -2.36 -1.96
N ASP A 42 6.27 -1.68 -3.08
CA ASP A 42 6.09 -2.25 -4.42
C ASP A 42 6.94 -3.50 -4.62
N LEU A 43 8.18 -3.53 -4.13
CA LEU A 43 9.03 -4.72 -4.21
C LEU A 43 8.44 -5.94 -3.49
N VAL A 44 7.78 -5.75 -2.33
CA VAL A 44 7.14 -6.86 -1.62
C VAL A 44 5.97 -7.43 -2.44
N PHE A 45 5.19 -6.57 -3.10
CA PHE A 45 4.14 -7.01 -4.03
C PHE A 45 4.71 -7.75 -5.24
N VAL A 46 5.82 -7.28 -5.82
CA VAL A 46 6.51 -7.95 -6.91
C VAL A 46 6.94 -9.37 -6.50
N VAL A 47 7.46 -9.55 -5.29
CA VAL A 47 7.80 -10.88 -4.76
C VAL A 47 6.55 -11.77 -4.66
N ALA A 48 5.44 -11.26 -4.11
CA ALA A 48 4.20 -12.03 -4.01
C ALA A 48 3.65 -12.46 -5.39
N ILE A 49 3.71 -11.57 -6.39
CA ILE A 49 3.30 -11.87 -7.77
C ILE A 49 4.26 -12.87 -8.42
N THR A 50 5.55 -12.78 -8.12
CA THR A 50 6.55 -13.74 -8.62
C THR A 50 6.26 -15.14 -8.11
N GLU A 51 5.96 -15.30 -6.82
CA GLU A 51 5.55 -16.59 -6.23
C GLU A 51 4.27 -17.13 -6.88
N LEU A 52 3.28 -16.27 -7.14
CA LEU A 52 2.08 -16.68 -7.88
C LEU A 52 2.39 -17.13 -9.31
N SER A 53 3.31 -16.45 -9.99
CA SER A 53 3.65 -16.75 -11.38
C SER A 53 4.26 -18.15 -11.55
N GLN A 54 5.00 -18.63 -10.56
CA GLN A 54 5.60 -19.97 -10.59
C GLN A 54 4.54 -21.08 -10.70
N PHE A 55 3.34 -20.87 -10.15
CA PHE A 55 2.21 -21.80 -10.31
C PHE A 55 1.69 -21.87 -11.73
N LEU A 56 1.58 -20.72 -12.41
CA LEU A 56 1.11 -20.68 -13.78
C LEU A 56 2.13 -21.32 -14.74
N VAL A 57 3.42 -21.20 -14.43
CA VAL A 57 4.50 -21.88 -15.16
C VAL A 57 4.48 -23.39 -14.90
N ALA A 58 4.07 -23.85 -13.72
CA ALA A 58 3.98 -25.26 -13.40
C ALA A 58 2.75 -25.95 -14.03
N ASP A 59 1.61 -25.26 -14.10
CA ASP A 59 0.35 -25.80 -14.63
C ASP A 59 -0.34 -24.79 -15.57
N HIS A 60 -0.15 -25.00 -16.87
CA HIS A 60 -0.73 -24.19 -17.94
C HIS A 60 -2.16 -24.62 -18.33
N SER A 61 -2.76 -25.57 -17.60
CA SER A 61 -4.14 -25.98 -17.87
C SER A 61 -5.14 -24.87 -17.49
N ALA A 62 -6.37 -24.98 -17.98
CA ALA A 62 -7.45 -24.09 -17.55
C ALA A 62 -7.69 -24.15 -16.02
N GLY A 63 -7.48 -25.32 -15.40
CA GLY A 63 -7.57 -25.49 -13.95
C GLY A 63 -6.46 -24.76 -13.20
N GLY A 64 -5.22 -24.87 -13.68
CA GLY A 64 -4.07 -24.13 -13.15
C GLY A 64 -4.28 -22.62 -13.23
N PHE A 65 -4.77 -22.12 -14.37
CA PHE A 65 -5.10 -20.72 -14.56
C PHE A 65 -6.19 -20.23 -13.59
N LEU A 66 -7.26 -21.01 -13.37
CA LEU A 66 -8.32 -20.64 -12.42
C LEU A 66 -7.80 -20.55 -10.98
N ARG A 67 -6.93 -21.47 -10.57
CA ARG A 67 -6.29 -21.44 -9.24
C ARG A 67 -5.37 -20.23 -9.08
N PHE A 68 -4.56 -19.94 -10.11
CA PHE A 68 -3.75 -18.73 -10.16
C PHE A 68 -4.62 -17.48 -10.01
N ALA A 69 -5.67 -17.35 -10.82
CA ALA A 69 -6.57 -16.20 -10.79
C ALA A 69 -7.23 -16.02 -9.40
N ALA A 70 -7.64 -17.12 -8.75
CA ALA A 70 -8.24 -17.08 -7.43
C ALA A 70 -7.30 -16.52 -6.34
N LEU A 71 -5.98 -16.74 -6.47
CA LEU A 71 -4.98 -16.20 -5.54
C LEU A 71 -4.45 -14.82 -5.97
N PHE A 72 -4.36 -14.58 -7.27
CA PHE A 72 -3.87 -13.33 -7.85
C PHE A 72 -4.84 -12.18 -7.65
N VAL A 73 -6.14 -12.39 -7.86
CA VAL A 73 -7.15 -11.31 -7.76
C VAL A 73 -7.13 -10.61 -6.39
N PRO A 74 -7.11 -11.31 -5.25
CA PRO A 74 -6.96 -10.67 -3.94
C PRO A 74 -5.69 -9.81 -3.83
N VAL A 75 -4.54 -10.32 -4.28
CA VAL A 75 -3.27 -9.57 -4.25
C VAL A 75 -3.35 -8.32 -5.13
N TRP A 76 -3.89 -8.45 -6.34
CA TRP A 76 -4.09 -7.36 -7.28
C TRP A 76 -5.01 -6.26 -6.71
N VAL A 77 -6.15 -6.66 -6.14
CA VAL A 77 -7.11 -5.75 -5.51
C VAL A 77 -6.46 -4.98 -4.36
N ALA A 78 -5.69 -5.67 -3.51
CA ALA A 78 -4.97 -5.01 -2.43
C ALA A 78 -3.96 -3.98 -2.98
N TRP A 79 -3.13 -4.38 -3.95
CA TRP A 79 -2.13 -3.49 -4.56
C TRP A 79 -2.76 -2.22 -5.13
N GLN A 80 -3.85 -2.35 -5.88
CA GLN A 80 -4.58 -1.22 -6.45
C GLN A 80 -5.08 -0.24 -5.38
N GLY A 81 -5.58 -0.75 -4.25
CA GLY A 81 -6.06 0.09 -3.16
C GLY A 81 -4.95 0.93 -2.50
N TYR A 82 -3.76 0.35 -2.32
CA TYR A 82 -2.59 1.05 -1.79
C TYR A 82 -1.99 2.02 -2.80
N MET A 83 -1.89 1.65 -4.08
CA MET A 83 -1.47 2.56 -5.15
C MET A 83 -2.40 3.77 -5.27
N ALA A 84 -3.71 3.53 -5.19
CA ALA A 84 -4.71 4.59 -5.21
C ALA A 84 -4.57 5.53 -4.01
N TYR A 85 -4.28 5.00 -2.82
CA TYR A 85 -4.01 5.76 -1.60
C TYR A 85 -2.76 6.62 -1.77
N ALA A 86 -1.63 5.98 -2.12
CA ALA A 86 -0.32 6.59 -2.31
C ALA A 86 -0.33 7.74 -3.33
N THR A 87 -1.15 7.60 -4.38
CA THR A 87 -1.32 8.63 -5.41
C THR A 87 -2.10 9.84 -4.89
N ARG A 88 -3.20 9.61 -4.16
CA ARG A 88 -4.19 10.63 -3.80
C ARG A 88 -3.85 11.40 -2.54
N PHE A 89 -3.19 10.75 -1.59
CA PHE A 89 -2.92 11.32 -0.28
C PHE A 89 -1.43 11.56 -0.11
N ASP A 90 -1.09 12.78 0.30
CA ASP A 90 0.24 13.06 0.83
C ASP A 90 0.20 12.79 2.34
N THR A 91 0.90 11.75 2.77
CA THR A 91 0.97 11.34 4.17
C THR A 91 2.30 10.64 4.39
N ASP A 92 3.21 11.26 5.15
CA ASP A 92 4.46 10.62 5.59
C ASP A 92 4.62 10.74 7.11
N ASP A 93 3.58 10.33 7.82
CA ASP A 93 3.56 10.38 9.28
C ASP A 93 3.74 8.97 9.88
N LEU A 94 3.85 8.88 11.22
CA LEU A 94 4.10 7.61 11.88
C LEU A 94 2.99 6.57 11.61
N GLY A 95 1.73 7.02 11.57
CA GLY A 95 0.59 6.15 11.31
C GLY A 95 0.62 5.54 9.90
N PHE A 96 1.00 6.32 8.89
CA PHE A 96 1.20 5.83 7.53
C PHE A 96 2.31 4.78 7.46
N ARG A 97 3.48 5.08 8.05
CA ARG A 97 4.64 4.17 8.02
C ARG A 97 4.34 2.83 8.70
N LEU A 98 3.74 2.85 9.90
CA LEU A 98 3.35 1.64 10.61
C LEU A 98 2.33 0.81 9.83
N SER A 99 1.37 1.48 9.18
CA SER A 99 0.38 0.80 8.35
C SER A 99 1.02 0.13 7.13
N TYR A 100 1.97 0.79 6.46
CA TYR A 100 2.69 0.19 5.34
C TYR A 100 3.57 -0.98 5.76
N PHE A 101 4.29 -0.88 6.88
CA PHE A 101 5.04 -2.02 7.43
C PHE A 101 4.13 -3.19 7.80
N GLY A 102 2.99 -2.93 8.46
CA GLY A 102 2.00 -3.96 8.77
C GLY A 102 1.42 -4.60 7.50
N ALA A 103 1.15 -3.80 6.48
CA ALA A 103 0.69 -4.27 5.18
C ALA A 103 1.74 -5.16 4.50
N MET A 104 3.02 -4.76 4.50
CA MET A 104 4.14 -5.55 3.98
C MET A 104 4.23 -6.92 4.66
N LEU A 105 4.10 -6.98 5.99
CA LEU A 105 4.09 -8.25 6.72
C LEU A 105 2.91 -9.13 6.30
N ALA A 106 1.72 -8.54 6.13
CA ALA A 106 0.54 -9.28 5.71
C ALA A 106 0.68 -9.84 4.28
N ILE A 107 1.17 -9.04 3.32
CA ILE A 107 1.38 -9.52 1.94
C ILE A 107 2.55 -10.52 1.85
N ALA A 108 3.61 -10.37 2.67
CA ALA A 108 4.68 -11.35 2.76
C ALA A 108 4.18 -12.68 3.32
N ALA A 109 3.30 -12.65 4.34
CA ALA A 109 2.64 -13.85 4.84
C ALA A 109 1.76 -14.51 3.76
N MET A 110 1.03 -13.73 2.96
CA MET A 110 0.30 -14.28 1.81
C MET A 110 1.25 -14.95 0.81
N ALA A 111 2.38 -14.32 0.46
CA ALA A 111 3.39 -14.86 -0.45
C ALA A 111 3.91 -16.23 0.00
N VAL A 112 4.26 -16.36 1.27
CA VAL A 112 4.74 -17.63 1.85
C VAL A 112 3.64 -18.72 1.80
N LEU A 113 2.38 -18.34 2.00
CA LEU A 113 1.26 -19.28 2.04
C LEU A 113 0.77 -19.74 0.66
N ILE A 114 1.08 -19.02 -0.41
CA ILE A 114 0.63 -19.34 -1.77
C ILE A 114 1.02 -20.78 -2.17
N GLY A 115 2.22 -21.21 -1.82
CA GLY A 115 2.70 -22.58 -2.02
C GLY A 115 1.79 -23.64 -1.39
N ASP A 116 1.45 -23.47 -0.12
CA ASP A 116 0.62 -24.40 0.64
C ASP A 116 -0.84 -24.41 0.16
N VAL A 117 -1.40 -23.24 -0.14
CA VAL A 117 -2.80 -23.09 -0.58
C VAL A 117 -3.05 -23.77 -1.91
N ALA A 118 -2.10 -23.71 -2.83
CA ALA A 118 -2.23 -24.40 -4.10
C ALA A 118 -2.28 -25.93 -3.97
N HIS A 119 -1.74 -26.48 -2.87
CA HIS A 119 -1.82 -27.90 -2.53
C HIS A 119 -2.99 -28.23 -1.59
N GLY A 120 -3.93 -27.29 -1.40
CA GLY A 120 -5.15 -27.48 -0.60
C GLY A 120 -4.92 -27.36 0.91
N ARG A 121 -3.80 -26.78 1.35
CA ARG A 121 -3.47 -26.59 2.77
C ARG A 121 -3.50 -25.11 3.14
N HIS A 122 -3.78 -24.80 4.41
CA HIS A 122 -3.64 -23.44 4.96
C HIS A 122 -4.42 -22.31 4.23
N SER A 123 -5.46 -22.62 3.46
CA SER A 123 -6.29 -21.62 2.76
C SER A 123 -6.91 -20.59 3.72
N ALA A 124 -7.23 -21.01 4.95
CA ALA A 124 -7.70 -20.12 6.00
C ALA A 124 -6.62 -19.10 6.42
N ALA A 125 -5.35 -19.50 6.52
CA ALA A 125 -4.27 -18.59 6.87
C ALA A 125 -4.05 -17.53 5.79
N PHE A 126 -4.13 -17.92 4.50
CA PHE A 126 -4.04 -16.97 3.39
C PHE A 126 -5.20 -15.96 3.43
N ALA A 127 -6.42 -16.44 3.67
CA ALA A 127 -7.59 -15.58 3.82
C ALA A 127 -7.45 -14.62 5.00
N VAL A 128 -6.94 -15.08 6.15
CA VAL A 128 -6.68 -14.23 7.32
C VAL A 128 -5.64 -13.16 7.01
N SER A 129 -4.52 -13.52 6.37
CA SER A 129 -3.49 -12.55 5.96
C SER A 129 -4.06 -11.49 5.02
N TYR A 130 -4.91 -11.89 4.07
CA TYR A 130 -5.61 -10.95 3.18
C TYR A 130 -6.57 -10.03 3.95
N VAL A 131 -7.34 -10.57 4.89
CA VAL A 131 -8.25 -9.78 5.74
C VAL A 131 -7.48 -8.78 6.59
N VAL A 132 -6.33 -9.16 7.14
CA VAL A 132 -5.45 -8.24 7.89
C VAL A 132 -4.96 -7.11 6.98
N LEU A 133 -4.45 -7.44 5.80
CA LEU A 133 -4.01 -6.46 4.79
C LEU A 133 -5.13 -5.47 4.44
N ARG A 134 -6.34 -5.97 4.16
CA ARG A 134 -7.51 -5.14 3.86
C ARG A 134 -7.95 -4.31 5.05
N THR A 135 -7.89 -4.84 6.26
CA THR A 135 -8.26 -4.11 7.48
C THR A 135 -7.33 -2.93 7.70
N ILE A 136 -6.02 -3.11 7.54
CA ILE A 136 -5.04 -2.02 7.63
C ILE A 136 -5.35 -0.92 6.61
N MET A 137 -5.64 -1.32 5.36
CA MET A 137 -6.01 -0.37 4.32
C MET A 137 -7.28 0.40 4.67
N LEU A 138 -8.34 -0.28 5.12
CA LEU A 138 -9.59 0.35 5.52
C LEU A 138 -9.39 1.31 6.71
N LEU A 139 -8.52 1.00 7.66
CA LEU A 139 -8.16 1.90 8.75
C LEU A 139 -7.44 3.16 8.27
N LEU A 140 -6.56 3.06 7.27
CA LEU A 140 -5.94 4.22 6.63
C LEU A 140 -6.99 5.11 5.95
N TYR A 141 -7.89 4.53 5.15
CA TYR A 141 -8.97 5.28 4.52
C TYR A 141 -9.97 5.87 5.53
N TRP A 142 -10.25 5.15 6.61
CA TRP A 142 -11.08 5.64 7.72
C TRP A 142 -10.45 6.87 8.39
N ARG A 143 -9.13 6.82 8.63
CA ARG A 143 -8.40 7.96 9.18
C ARG A 143 -8.48 9.19 8.27
N VAL A 144 -8.36 9.01 6.95
CA VAL A 144 -8.57 10.09 5.97
C VAL A 144 -10.01 10.60 6.02
N TRP A 145 -11.01 9.72 6.10
CA TRP A 145 -12.42 10.10 6.15
C TRP A 145 -12.76 11.00 7.34
N LEU A 146 -12.08 10.79 8.48
CA LEU A 146 -12.17 11.64 9.66
C LEU A 146 -11.46 12.99 9.48
N ALA A 147 -10.28 12.99 8.86
CA ALA A 147 -9.42 14.18 8.76
C ALA A 147 -9.77 15.12 7.57
N VAL A 148 -10.30 14.58 6.47
CA VAL A 148 -10.51 15.32 5.21
C VAL A 148 -11.94 15.14 4.70
N PRO A 149 -12.87 16.07 5.02
CA PRO A 149 -14.26 16.00 4.58
C PRO A 149 -14.42 15.96 3.05
N GLU A 150 -13.53 16.63 2.31
CA GLU A 150 -13.53 16.73 0.85
C GLU A 150 -13.21 15.36 0.20
N ALA A 151 -12.45 14.50 0.87
CA ALA A 151 -12.07 13.18 0.37
C ALA A 151 -13.23 12.18 0.43
N ARG A 152 -14.30 12.46 1.18
CA ARG A 152 -15.39 11.51 1.45
C ARG A 152 -16.14 11.09 0.19
N VAL A 153 -16.30 12.00 -0.78
CA VAL A 153 -16.94 11.71 -2.07
C VAL A 153 -16.07 10.76 -2.91
N LEU A 154 -14.76 10.96 -2.89
CA LEU A 154 -13.79 10.14 -3.61
C LEU A 154 -13.67 8.73 -3.02
N ILE A 155 -13.61 8.62 -1.68
CA ILE A 155 -13.54 7.35 -0.96
C ILE A 155 -14.81 6.51 -1.20
N ARG A 156 -15.98 7.14 -1.35
CA ARG A 156 -17.24 6.44 -1.63
C ARG A 156 -17.26 5.72 -2.97
N PHE A 157 -16.57 6.25 -3.97
CA PHE A 157 -16.48 5.63 -5.30
C PHE A 157 -15.38 4.56 -5.39
N TYR A 158 -14.26 4.73 -4.69
CA TYR A 158 -13.08 3.87 -4.83
C TYR A 158 -12.84 2.89 -3.66
N GLY A 159 -13.44 3.12 -2.49
CA GLY A 159 -13.25 2.27 -1.30
C GLY A 159 -13.86 0.87 -1.39
N LEU A 160 -14.63 0.59 -2.46
CA LEU A 160 -15.25 -0.71 -2.74
C LEU A 160 -14.41 -1.63 -3.65
N GLY A 161 -13.28 -1.14 -4.16
CA GLY A 161 -12.28 -1.98 -4.83
C GLY A 161 -11.56 -2.87 -3.84
#